data_AF-E2AMS8-F1
#
_entry.id   AF-E2AMS8-F1
#
_cell.length_a   1.000
_cell.length_b   1.000
_cell.length_c   1.000
_cell.angle_alpha   90.00
_cell.angle_beta   90.00
_cell.angle_gamma   90.00
#
_symmetry.space_group_name_H-M   'P 1'
#
loop_
_entity.id
_entity.type
_entity.pdbx_description
1 polymer ?
#
loop_
_entity_poly.entity_id
_entity_poly.type
_entity_poly.pdbx_seq_one_letter_code
_entity_poly.pdbx_strand_id
1 'polypeptide(L)' 'RCLGGYTQNSNESFNNILWRIAPKNTNSSSTIVETAAYLAVSIFNEGAPSLMKVMAIMRVAVG' A
#
# COMPACT_ATOMS: atom_id res chain seq x y z
N ARG A 1 -17.85 -1.84 1.95
CA ARG A 1 -18.76 -0.70 1.69
C ARG A 1 -19.29 -0.22 3.04
N CYS A 2 -18.95 0.98 3.49
CA CYS A 2 -19.43 1.48 4.78
C CYS A 2 -20.94 1.74 4.68
N LEU A 3 -21.73 1.08 5.52
CA LEU A 3 -23.20 1.10 5.51
C LEU A 3 -23.81 2.37 6.16
N GLY A 4 -22.98 3.38 6.53
CA GLY A 4 -23.40 4.45 7.45
C GLY A 4 -23.16 5.90 7.02
N GLY A 5 -22.73 6.18 5.78
CA GLY A 5 -22.67 7.56 5.27
C GLY A 5 -21.58 8.47 5.85
N TYR A 6 -20.54 7.92 6.47
CA TYR A 6 -19.35 8.68 6.86
C TYR A 6 -18.32 8.65 5.72
N THR A 7 -17.81 9.81 5.32
CA THR A 7 -16.67 9.93 4.39
C THR A 7 -15.50 9.12 4.97
N GLN A 8 -15.05 8.09 4.24
CA GLN A 8 -13.89 7.29 4.67
C GLN A 8 -12.68 8.24 4.76
N ASN A 9 -12.04 8.28 5.93
CA ASN A 9 -10.87 9.10 6.14
C ASN A 9 -9.73 8.58 5.25
N SER A 10 -9.41 9.31 4.18
CA SER A 10 -8.36 8.93 3.21
C SER A 10 -7.01 8.70 3.89
N ASN A 11 -6.68 9.48 4.92
CA ASN A 11 -5.43 9.33 5.65
C ASN A 11 -5.40 8.03 6.46
N GLU A 12 -6.52 7.64 7.08
CA GLU A 12 -6.63 6.37 7.79
C GLU A 12 -6.54 5.19 6.83
N SER A 13 -7.25 5.26 5.71
CA SER A 13 -7.23 4.21 4.68
C SER A 13 -5.84 4.03 4.05
N PHE A 14 -5.16 5.13 3.70
CA PHE A 14 -3.78 5.09 3.19
C PHE A 14 -2.81 4.54 4.24
N ASN A 15 -2.84 5.08 5.47
CA ASN A 15 -1.97 4.64 6.55
C ASN A 15 -2.15 3.15 6.87
N ASN A 16 -3.39 2.65 6.82
CA ASN A 16 -3.66 1.23 7.02
C ASN A 16 -2.93 0.35 6.00
N ILE A 17 -2.85 0.78 4.73
CA ILE A 17 -2.11 0.04 3.69
C ILE A 17 -0.61 0.13 3.95
N LEU A 18 -0.08 1.32 4.20
CA LEU A 18 1.35 1.55 4.47
C LEU A 18 1.84 0.68 5.64
N TRP A 19 1.16 0.74 6.78
CA TRP A 19 1.58 0.01 7.98
C TRP A 19 1.32 -1.50 7.90
N ARG A 20 0.52 -1.96 6.94
CA ARG A 20 0.40 -3.39 6.62
C ARG A 20 1.60 -3.90 5.82
N ILE A 21 2.28 -3.03 5.07
CA ILE A 21 3.49 -3.37 4.30
C ILE A 21 4.75 -3.20 5.16
N ALA A 22 4.86 -2.08 5.91
CA ALA A 22 5.99 -1.77 6.78
C ALA A 22 5.48 -1.50 8.22
N PRO A 23 5.31 -2.53 9.07
CA PRO A 23 4.71 -2.36 10.39
C PRO A 23 5.47 -1.39 11.30
N LYS A 24 4.74 -0.47 11.96
CA LYS A 24 5.32 0.55 12.87
C LYS A 24 6.09 -0.03 14.05
N ASN A 25 5.74 -1.24 14.46
CA ASN A 25 6.36 -1.93 15.59
C ASN A 25 7.65 -2.68 15.19
N THR A 26 8.06 -2.58 13.93
CA THR A 26 9.29 -3.20 13.42
C THR A 26 10.26 -2.12 12.95
N ASN A 27 11.54 -2.26 13.32
CA ASN A 27 12.58 -1.37 12.82
C ASN A 27 12.79 -1.66 11.32
N SER A 28 12.47 -0.68 10.48
CA SER A 28 12.69 -0.71 9.04
C SER A 28 13.62 0.44 8.66
N SER A 29 14.49 0.23 7.67
CA SER A 29 15.28 1.33 7.11
C SER A 29 14.36 2.34 6.41
N SER A 30 14.81 3.59 6.28
CA SER A 30 14.07 4.63 5.55
C SER A 30 13.71 4.19 4.14
N THR A 31 14.62 3.51 3.44
CA THR A 31 14.39 2.97 2.08
C THR A 31 13.22 1.98 2.02
N ILE A 32 13.06 1.13 3.05
CA ILE A 32 11.94 0.18 3.11
C ILE A 32 10.62 0.94 3.30
N VAL A 33 10.58 1.90 4.24
CA VAL A 33 9.37 2.69 4.52
C VAL A 33 8.96 3.55 3.32
N GLU A 34 9.93 4.13 2.62
CA GLU A 34 9.70 4.92 1.40
C GLU A 34 9.15 4.06 0.26
N THR A 35 9.74 2.87 0.04
CA THR A 35 9.23 1.90 -0.94
C THR A 35 7.81 1.46 -0.60
N ALA A 36 7.54 1.18 0.69
CA ALA A 36 6.21 0.82 1.16
C ALA A 36 5.19 1.95 0.95
N ALA A 37 5.60 3.22 1.11
CA ALA A 37 4.75 4.38 0.84
C ALA A 37 4.39 4.50 -0.64
N TYR A 38 5.34 4.30 -1.56
CA TYR A 38 5.04 4.28 -3.00
C TYR A 38 4.05 3.17 -3.37
N LEU A 39 4.27 1.95 -2.87
CA LEU A 39 3.35 0.82 -3.08
C LEU A 39 1.97 1.11 -2.47
N ALA A 40 1.92 1.70 -1.28
CA ALA A 40 0.67 2.04 -0.61
C ALA A 40 -0.14 3.08 -1.40
N VAL A 41 0.50 4.10 -1.98
CA VAL A 41 -0.16 5.09 -2.85
C VAL A 41 -0.74 4.40 -4.09
N SER A 42 0.04 3.55 -4.74
CA SER A 42 -0.41 2.81 -5.92
C SER A 42 -1.61 1.91 -5.61
N ILE A 43 -1.57 1.17 -4.50
CA ILE A 43 -2.67 0.30 -4.07
C ILE A 43 -3.89 1.11 -3.64
N PHE A 44 -3.71 2.25 -2.96
CA PHE A 44 -4.81 3.12 -2.55
C PHE A 44 -5.57 3.70 -3.74
N ASN A 45 -4.85 4.13 -4.79
CA ASN A 45 -5.45 4.79 -5.95
C ASN A 45 -5.98 3.80 -7.01
N GLU A 46 -5.23 2.74 -7.32
CA GLU A 46 -5.52 1.83 -8.44
C GLU A 46 -5.86 0.40 -7.99
N GLY A 47 -5.70 0.07 -6.70
CA GLY A 47 -5.90 -1.28 -6.18
C GLY A 47 -4.80 -2.27 -6.57
N ALA A 48 -5.11 -3.56 -6.44
CA ALA A 48 -4.18 -4.67 -6.72
C ALA A 48 -3.58 -4.69 -8.14
N PRO A 49 -4.24 -4.23 -9.22
CA PRO A 49 -3.64 -4.18 -10.55
C PRO A 49 -2.34 -3.35 -10.62
N SER A 50 -2.19 -2.33 -9.76
CA SER A 50 -0.94 -1.57 -9.70
C SER A 50 0.25 -2.41 -9.23
N LEU A 51 0.01 -3.33 -8.29
CA LEU A 51 1.03 -4.25 -7.80
C LEU A 51 1.46 -5.22 -8.90
N MET A 52 0.54 -5.69 -9.73
CA MET A 52 0.85 -6.55 -10.88
C MET A 52 1.76 -5.83 -11.90
N LYS A 53 1.52 -4.54 -12.16
CA LYS A 53 2.41 -3.73 -13.02
C LYS A 53 3.81 -3.61 -12.43
N VAL A 54 3.90 -3.34 -11.13
CA VAL A 54 5.19 -3.25 -10.41
C VAL A 54 5.93 -4.59 -10.46
N MET A 55 5.24 -5.71 -10.20
CA MET A 55 5.81 -7.05 -10.30
C MET A 55 6.31 -7.38 -11.71
N ALA A 56 5.54 -7.03 -12.76
CA ALA A 56 5.95 -7.21 -14.14
C ALA A 56 7.22 -6.41 -14.50
N ILE A 57 7.32 -5.15 -14.07
CA ILE A 57 8.51 -4.30 -14.28
C ILE A 57 9.73 -4.87 -13.56
N MET A 58 9.55 -5.37 -12.34
CA MET A 58 10.62 -6.02 -11.57
C MET A 58 10.94 -7.44 -12.04
N ARG A 59 10.23 -7.97 -13.05
CA ARG A 59 10.35 -9.34 -13.56
C ARG A 59 10.17 -10.40 -12.48
N VAL A 60 9.29 -10.13 -11.52
CA VAL A 60 8.90 -11.10 -10.49
C VAL A 60 7.87 -12.03 -11.10
N ALA A 61 8.17 -13.33 -11.13
CA ALA A 61 7.22 -14.34 -11.56
C ALA A 61 6.07 -14.44 -10.55
N VAL A 62 4.84 -14.28 -11.01
CA VAL A 62 3.62 -14.54 -10.23
C VAL A 62 3.18 -15.96 -10.61
N GLY A 63 3.17 -16.87 -9.63
CA GLY A 63 2.86 -18.29 -9.80
C GLY A 63 1.73 -18.72 -8.90
#